data_AF-A0A2C9LX56-F1
#
_entry.id   AF-A0A2C9LX56-F1
#
_cell.length_a   1.000
_cell.length_b   1.000
_cell.length_c   1.000
_cell.angle_alpha   90.00
_cell.angle_beta   90.00
_cell.angle_gamma   90.00
#
_symmetry.space_group_name_H-M   'P 1'
#
loop_
_entity.id
_entity.type
_entity.pdbx_description
1 polymer ?
#
loop_
_entity_poly.entity_id
_entity_poly.type
_entity_poly.pdbx_seq_one_letter_code
_entity_poly.pdbx_strand_id
1 'polypeptide(L)'
;MVVNDPQSLSRVKMHFIKDQSKQKFSCVNETLAEVNNNTLDRRCNDDVMIISLTISGNLSSLCSFYINGGRNIAYKQRANQSSVYSEGKISYGANLAVDGNITNNFSNGKTCTHTKEETSPSWNLTLQSNYVINRFILYNRGDSNTDRLNGFFIDTYDEKKTR
;
A
#
# COMPACT_ATOMS: atom_id res chain seq x y z
N MET A 1 19.95 -4.97 23.27
CA MET A 1 19.84 -6.32 22.66
C MET A 1 21.02 -6.51 21.73
N VAL A 2 21.89 -7.48 22.02
CA VAL A 2 22.98 -7.88 21.10
C VAL A 2 22.55 -9.24 20.55
N VAL A 3 22.48 -9.34 19.23
CA VAL A 3 22.29 -10.57 18.43
C VAL A 3 23.63 -11.35 18.45
N ASN A 4 24.17 -11.61 19.65
CA ASN A 4 25.42 -12.35 19.86
C ASN A 4 25.21 -13.73 20.49
N ASP A 5 23.96 -14.11 20.80
CA ASP A 5 23.59 -15.47 21.22
C ASP A 5 22.44 -15.99 20.34
N PRO A 6 22.73 -16.88 19.37
CA PRO A 6 21.72 -17.53 18.53
C PRO A 6 20.61 -18.22 19.33
N GLN A 7 20.89 -18.71 20.55
CA GLN A 7 19.90 -19.36 21.40
C GLN A 7 18.96 -18.37 22.12
N SER A 8 19.29 -17.10 22.19
CA SER A 8 18.40 -16.07 22.73
C SER A 8 17.41 -15.56 21.66
N LEU A 9 17.75 -15.69 20.37
CA LEU A 9 16.90 -15.29 19.24
C LEU A 9 15.80 -16.31 18.95
N SER A 10 16.09 -17.60 19.13
CA SER A 10 15.08 -18.68 19.07
C SER A 10 14.02 -18.58 20.19
N ARG A 11 14.30 -17.81 21.24
CA ARG A 11 13.35 -17.54 22.35
C ARG A 11 12.43 -16.36 22.08
N VAL A 12 12.74 -15.51 21.11
CA VAL A 12 11.82 -14.47 20.64
C VAL A 12 10.69 -15.17 19.89
N LYS A 13 9.49 -15.19 20.47
CA LYS A 13 8.32 -15.78 19.82
C LYS A 13 7.43 -14.65 19.30
N MET A 14 7.28 -14.60 17.97
CA MET A 14 6.30 -13.74 17.33
C MET A 14 4.98 -14.50 17.24
N HIS A 15 3.95 -13.97 17.90
CA HIS A 15 2.60 -14.51 17.82
C HIS A 15 1.68 -13.50 17.18
N PHE A 16 0.98 -13.94 16.15
CA PHE A 16 0.02 -13.15 15.41
C PHE A 16 -1.37 -13.53 15.88
N ILE A 17 -2.21 -12.56 16.17
CA ILE A 17 -3.59 -12.82 16.57
C ILE A 17 -4.49 -12.61 15.37
N LYS A 18 -5.29 -13.63 15.03
CA LYS A 18 -6.31 -13.55 14.00
C LYS A 18 -7.67 -13.36 14.66
N ASP A 19 -8.29 -12.22 14.37
CA ASP A 19 -9.69 -11.92 14.68
C ASP A 19 -10.04 -11.89 16.20
N GLN A 20 -11.32 -11.63 16.51
CA GLN A 20 -11.81 -11.45 17.89
C GLN A 20 -11.64 -12.68 18.81
N SER A 21 -11.31 -13.85 18.26
CA SER A 21 -11.14 -15.11 18.99
C SER A 21 -9.84 -15.20 19.80
N LYS A 22 -8.92 -14.22 19.67
CA LYS A 22 -7.58 -14.21 20.31
C LYS A 22 -6.72 -15.42 19.98
N GLN A 23 -7.03 -16.15 18.91
CA GLN A 23 -6.26 -17.32 18.52
C GLN A 23 -4.88 -16.88 18.03
N LYS A 24 -3.84 -17.40 18.69
CA LYS A 24 -2.45 -17.19 18.31
C LYS A 24 -2.12 -18.10 17.14
N PHE A 25 -1.60 -17.55 16.06
CA PHE A 25 -1.01 -18.31 14.97
C PHE A 25 0.46 -17.87 14.76
N SER A 26 1.25 -18.77 14.17
CA SER A 26 2.65 -18.56 13.87
C SER A 26 2.84 -18.56 12.36
N CYS A 27 3.74 -17.73 11.84
CA CYS A 27 4.13 -17.79 10.44
C CYS A 27 4.63 -19.18 10.08
N VAL A 28 4.11 -19.74 8.99
CA VAL A 28 4.42 -21.12 8.59
C VAL A 28 5.73 -21.14 7.81
N ASN A 29 5.96 -20.11 6.98
CA ASN A 29 7.17 -19.94 6.17
C ASN A 29 8.00 -18.76 6.65
N GLU A 30 8.58 -18.94 7.82
CA GLU A 30 9.43 -17.92 8.41
C GLU A 30 10.89 -18.13 8.02
N THR A 31 11.48 -17.06 7.49
CA THR A 31 12.92 -16.98 7.27
C THR A 31 13.54 -16.06 8.30
N LEU A 32 14.57 -16.56 8.97
CA LEU A 32 15.35 -15.82 9.94
C LEU A 32 16.73 -15.57 9.35
N ALA A 33 17.11 -14.31 9.23
CA ALA A 33 18.44 -13.89 8.83
C ALA A 33 19.04 -13.03 9.94
N GLU A 34 20.16 -13.50 10.49
CA GLU A 34 21.03 -12.65 11.32
C GLU A 34 21.86 -11.80 10.36
N VAL A 35 21.43 -10.57 10.14
CA VAL A 35 22.11 -9.64 9.22
C VAL A 35 23.46 -9.23 9.80
N ASN A 36 23.53 -9.06 11.13
CA ASN A 36 24.74 -8.91 11.91
C ASN A 36 24.44 -9.09 13.41
N ASN A 37 25.47 -8.90 14.24
CA ASN A 37 25.48 -8.99 15.70
C ASN A 37 24.47 -8.10 16.44
N ASN A 38 23.79 -7.18 15.74
CA ASN A 38 22.78 -6.29 16.28
C ASN A 38 21.47 -6.28 15.46
N THR A 39 21.37 -7.03 14.37
CA THR A 39 20.23 -6.99 13.45
C THR A 39 19.71 -8.39 13.15
N LEU A 40 18.45 -8.60 13.51
CA LEU A 40 17.66 -9.78 13.15
C LEU A 40 16.60 -9.37 12.13
N ASP A 41 16.67 -9.95 10.92
CA ASP A 41 15.62 -9.84 9.92
C ASP A 41 14.78 -11.12 9.96
N ARG A 42 13.54 -10.96 10.38
CA ARG A 42 12.58 -12.06 10.52
C ARG A 42 11.44 -11.81 9.57
N ARG A 43 11.47 -12.52 8.47
CA ARG A 43 10.53 -12.34 7.39
C ARG A 43 9.48 -13.44 7.47
N CYS A 44 8.26 -13.02 7.75
CA CYS A 44 7.09 -13.83 7.49
C CYS A 44 6.75 -13.71 6.01
N ASN A 45 6.88 -14.81 5.27
CA ASN A 45 6.58 -14.81 3.84
C ASN A 45 5.08 -15.01 3.54
N ASP A 46 4.26 -15.15 4.58
CA ASP A 46 2.80 -15.28 4.44
C ASP A 46 2.15 -13.88 4.45
N ASP A 47 1.11 -13.69 3.62
CA ASP A 47 0.27 -12.48 3.65
C ASP A 47 -0.61 -12.50 4.90
N VAL A 48 -0.04 -11.98 5.99
CA VAL A 48 -0.72 -12.01 7.27
C VAL A 48 -1.56 -10.75 7.46
N MET A 49 -2.89 -10.91 7.43
CA MET A 49 -3.80 -9.92 7.99
C MET A 49 -3.74 -10.00 9.51
N ILE A 50 -2.83 -9.23 10.07
CA ILE A 50 -2.64 -9.10 11.50
C ILE A 50 -3.58 -8.02 12.04
N ILE A 51 -4.31 -8.33 13.12
CA ILE A 51 -5.02 -7.31 13.92
C ILE A 51 -4.20 -6.90 15.15
N SER A 52 -3.30 -7.77 15.63
CA SER A 52 -2.33 -7.47 16.67
C SER A 52 -1.16 -8.45 16.67
N LEU A 53 -0.03 -7.99 17.18
CA LEU A 53 1.24 -8.72 17.34
C LEU A 53 1.77 -8.45 18.75
N THR A 54 2.42 -9.44 19.37
CA THR A 54 3.11 -9.27 20.66
C THR A 54 4.48 -9.91 20.62
N ILE A 55 5.49 -9.19 21.13
CA ILE A 55 6.86 -9.66 21.33
C ILE A 55 7.09 -9.81 22.83
N SER A 56 7.46 -10.99 23.31
CA SER A 56 7.62 -11.31 24.74
C SER A 56 8.91 -12.07 25.04
N GLY A 57 9.55 -11.81 26.18
CA GLY A 57 10.81 -12.42 26.62
C GLY A 57 11.63 -11.50 27.52
N ASN A 58 12.94 -11.76 27.67
CA ASN A 58 13.86 -10.85 28.37
C ASN A 58 14.23 -9.64 27.48
N LEU A 59 13.28 -8.71 27.34
CA LEU A 59 13.35 -7.58 26.42
C LEU A 59 13.79 -6.31 27.14
N SER A 60 15.03 -6.29 27.66
CA SER A 60 15.55 -5.15 28.44
C SER A 60 15.80 -3.89 27.59
N SER A 61 15.93 -4.02 26.26
CA SER A 61 16.10 -2.90 25.31
C SER A 61 15.83 -3.33 23.85
N LEU A 62 15.15 -2.49 23.05
CA LEU A 62 14.89 -2.67 21.60
C LEU A 62 15.12 -1.35 20.85
N CYS A 63 15.88 -1.36 19.75
CA CYS A 63 16.26 -0.13 19.05
C CYS A 63 15.34 0.25 17.87
N SER A 64 14.89 -0.73 17.08
CA SER A 64 14.01 -0.50 15.91
C SER A 64 13.29 -1.79 15.49
N PHE A 65 12.06 -1.68 14.98
CA PHE A 65 11.25 -2.82 14.54
C PHE A 65 10.49 -2.47 13.24
N TYR A 66 10.64 -3.29 12.18
CA TYR A 66 10.12 -3.03 10.84
C TYR A 66 9.18 -4.14 10.38
N ILE A 67 7.98 -3.78 9.88
CA ILE A 67 7.00 -4.71 9.28
C ILE A 67 6.65 -4.19 7.88
N ASN A 68 6.77 -5.05 6.87
CA ASN A 68 6.35 -4.75 5.49
C ASN A 68 4.99 -5.42 5.21
N GLY A 69 4.00 -4.66 4.73
CA GLY A 69 2.65 -5.18 4.47
C GLY A 69 1.77 -4.34 3.54
N GLY A 70 2.35 -3.39 2.81
CA GLY A 70 1.61 -2.37 2.07
C GLY A 70 1.18 -2.81 0.68
N ARG A 71 0.09 -3.59 0.56
CA ARG A 71 -0.59 -3.80 -0.73
C ARG A 71 -1.12 -2.46 -1.24
N ASN A 72 -0.85 -2.14 -2.51
CA ASN A 72 -1.59 -1.07 -3.19
C ASN A 72 -3.05 -1.51 -3.35
N ILE A 73 -3.91 -1.09 -2.43
CA ILE A 73 -5.34 -1.44 -2.43
C ILE A 73 -6.12 -0.83 -3.60
N ALA A 74 -5.56 0.20 -4.27
CA ALA A 74 -6.16 0.82 -5.44
C ALA A 74 -5.97 0.00 -6.72
N TYR A 75 -4.97 -0.89 -6.75
CA TYR A 75 -4.64 -1.68 -7.94
C TYR A 75 -5.85 -2.45 -8.48
N LYS A 76 -6.17 -2.21 -9.76
CA LYS A 76 -7.29 -2.78 -10.53
C LYS A 76 -8.68 -2.57 -9.92
N GLN A 77 -8.82 -1.64 -8.99
CA GLN A 77 -10.14 -1.23 -8.51
C GLN A 77 -10.88 -0.46 -9.59
N ARG A 78 -12.19 -0.30 -9.42
CA ARG A 78 -13.03 0.41 -10.38
C ARG A 78 -12.75 1.90 -10.29
N ALA A 79 -12.25 2.49 -11.36
CA ALA A 79 -11.99 3.92 -11.45
C ALA A 79 -12.87 4.56 -12.52
N ASN A 80 -13.37 5.77 -12.25
CA ASN A 80 -14.04 6.61 -13.25
C ASN A 80 -13.41 8.01 -13.24
N GLN A 81 -13.65 8.75 -14.31
CA GLN A 81 -13.29 10.16 -14.43
C GLN A 81 -14.42 10.93 -15.12
N SER A 82 -14.55 12.22 -14.85
CA SER A 82 -15.61 13.11 -15.36
C SER A 82 -15.74 13.07 -16.88
N SER A 83 -14.62 13.04 -17.58
CA SER A 83 -14.57 12.94 -19.03
C SER A 83 -13.33 12.18 -19.47
N VAL A 84 -13.35 11.60 -20.67
CA VAL A 84 -12.19 10.86 -21.22
C VAL A 84 -11.66 11.58 -22.45
N TYR A 85 -10.39 11.96 -22.41
CA TYR A 85 -9.66 12.41 -23.58
C TYR A 85 -9.21 11.21 -24.42
N SER A 86 -9.34 11.37 -25.73
CA SER A 86 -8.94 10.36 -26.71
C SER A 86 -8.19 11.05 -27.84
N GLU A 87 -7.08 10.43 -28.26
CA GLU A 87 -6.27 10.86 -29.39
C GLU A 87 -6.23 9.73 -30.42
N GLY A 88 -6.85 9.96 -31.59
CA GLY A 88 -7.04 8.93 -32.60
C GLY A 88 -7.79 7.70 -32.06
N LYS A 89 -7.14 6.54 -32.06
CA LYS A 89 -7.70 5.27 -31.53
C LYS A 89 -7.34 5.01 -30.06
N ILE A 90 -6.60 5.92 -29.42
CA ILE A 90 -6.14 5.78 -28.04
C ILE A 90 -7.10 6.54 -27.14
N SER A 91 -7.49 5.92 -26.03
CA SER A 91 -8.32 6.53 -24.99
C SER A 91 -7.60 6.43 -23.65
N TYR A 92 -7.55 7.54 -22.92
CA TYR A 92 -6.80 7.70 -21.67
C TYR A 92 -7.75 7.59 -20.47
N GLY A 93 -8.32 6.40 -20.31
CA GLY A 93 -9.33 6.11 -19.29
C GLY A 93 -8.79 6.05 -17.86
N ALA A 94 -9.70 6.19 -16.90
CA ALA A 94 -9.40 6.28 -15.46
C ALA A 94 -8.63 5.08 -14.89
N ASN A 95 -8.79 3.91 -15.51
CA ASN A 95 -8.13 2.67 -15.10
C ASN A 95 -6.59 2.73 -15.20
N LEU A 96 -6.02 3.64 -16.00
CA LEU A 96 -4.58 3.77 -16.14
C LEU A 96 -3.89 4.24 -14.85
N ALA A 97 -4.58 4.96 -13.96
CA ALA A 97 -4.01 5.36 -12.66
C ALA A 97 -3.93 4.21 -11.65
N VAL A 98 -4.55 3.06 -11.95
CA VAL A 98 -4.68 1.92 -11.04
C VAL A 98 -4.22 0.60 -11.67
N ASP A 99 -3.51 0.67 -12.80
CA ASP A 99 -3.03 -0.50 -13.54
C ASP A 99 -1.66 -1.04 -13.06
N GLY A 100 -1.04 -0.37 -12.08
CA GLY A 100 0.25 -0.73 -11.50
C GLY A 100 1.46 -0.20 -12.26
N ASN A 101 1.28 0.49 -13.38
CA ASN A 101 2.35 1.15 -14.12
C ASN A 101 2.58 2.57 -13.56
N ILE A 102 3.80 2.84 -13.09
CA ILE A 102 4.19 4.15 -12.54
C ILE A 102 4.95 5.01 -13.55
N THR A 103 5.05 4.58 -14.81
CA THR A 103 5.68 5.36 -15.88
C THR A 103 4.93 6.67 -16.04
N ASN A 104 5.61 7.79 -15.82
CA ASN A 104 4.99 9.12 -15.81
C ASN A 104 5.17 9.91 -17.12
N ASN A 105 5.73 9.28 -18.16
CA ASN A 105 5.84 9.88 -19.49
C ASN A 105 4.55 9.58 -20.29
N PHE A 106 3.69 10.59 -20.43
CA PHE A 106 2.43 10.48 -21.17
C PHE A 106 2.63 10.21 -22.67
N SER A 107 3.68 10.77 -23.26
CA SER A 107 4.00 10.60 -24.68
C SER A 107 4.44 9.17 -25.03
N ASN A 108 4.80 8.35 -24.03
CA ASN A 108 5.09 6.92 -24.22
C ASN A 108 3.82 6.05 -24.39
N GLY A 109 2.64 6.66 -24.51
CA GLY A 109 1.38 5.97 -24.80
C GLY A 109 0.47 5.89 -23.58
N LYS A 110 -0.12 4.71 -23.34
CA LYS A 110 -1.14 4.50 -22.28
C LYS A 110 -0.49 4.35 -20.90
N THR A 111 -0.01 5.46 -20.35
CA THR A 111 0.73 5.50 -19.08
C THR A 111 0.08 6.40 -18.02
N CYS A 112 -0.79 7.33 -18.42
CA CYS A 112 -1.52 8.19 -17.49
C CYS A 112 -3.00 8.35 -17.91
N THR A 113 -3.87 8.66 -16.96
CA THR A 113 -5.25 9.08 -17.21
C THR A 113 -5.28 10.49 -17.81
N HIS A 114 -6.31 10.82 -18.59
CA HIS A 114 -6.48 12.20 -19.10
C HIS A 114 -7.96 12.55 -19.31
N THR A 115 -8.42 13.63 -18.67
CA THR A 115 -9.76 14.21 -18.90
C THR A 115 -9.74 15.12 -20.13
N LYS A 116 -10.90 15.47 -20.68
CA LYS A 116 -10.97 16.62 -21.60
C LYS A 116 -10.71 17.91 -20.80
N GLU A 117 -10.51 19.01 -21.53
CA GLU A 117 -10.52 20.33 -20.92
C GLU A 117 -11.94 20.64 -20.43
N GLU A 118 -12.08 20.80 -19.11
CA GLU A 118 -13.35 21.06 -18.44
C GLU A 118 -13.11 21.84 -17.14
N THR A 119 -14.14 22.55 -16.64
CA THR A 119 -14.02 23.45 -15.49
C THR A 119 -13.70 22.74 -14.18
N SER A 120 -14.24 21.53 -13.99
CA SER A 120 -14.13 20.76 -12.74
C SER A 120 -13.83 19.29 -13.02
N PRO A 121 -12.60 18.98 -13.51
CA PRO A 121 -12.23 17.61 -13.80
C PRO A 121 -12.18 16.79 -12.50
N SER A 122 -12.64 15.55 -12.55
CA SER A 122 -12.61 14.65 -11.38
C SER A 122 -12.22 13.24 -11.79
N TRP A 123 -11.56 12.55 -10.85
CA TRP A 123 -11.25 11.12 -10.93
C TRP A 123 -11.68 10.49 -9.60
N ASN A 124 -12.38 9.36 -9.66
CA ASN A 124 -12.87 8.65 -8.49
C ASN A 124 -12.52 7.17 -8.55
N LEU A 125 -12.30 6.60 -7.38
CA LEU A 125 -12.02 5.19 -7.16
C LEU A 125 -13.11 4.59 -6.29
N THR A 126 -13.78 3.57 -6.80
CA THR A 126 -14.69 2.72 -6.01
C THR A 126 -13.92 1.49 -5.56
N LEU A 127 -13.74 1.39 -4.25
CA LEU A 127 -13.18 0.20 -3.61
C LEU A 127 -14.31 -0.82 -3.39
N GLN A 128 -14.05 -2.09 -3.67
CA GLN A 128 -15.04 -3.17 -3.49
C GLN A 128 -15.35 -3.50 -2.02
N SER A 129 -14.64 -2.90 -1.07
CA SER A 129 -14.80 -3.10 0.37
C SER A 129 -14.26 -1.90 1.12
N ASN A 130 -14.64 -1.76 2.38
CA ASN A 130 -14.08 -0.72 3.25
C ASN A 130 -12.64 -1.12 3.62
N TYR A 131 -11.68 -0.25 3.32
CA TYR A 131 -10.28 -0.43 3.68
C TYR A 131 -9.83 0.64 4.66
N VAL A 132 -8.96 0.25 5.59
CA VAL A 132 -8.19 1.21 6.38
C VAL A 132 -7.03 1.69 5.51
N ILE A 133 -7.12 2.92 5.01
CA ILE A 133 -6.10 3.51 4.13
C ILE A 133 -5.16 4.36 4.99
N ASN A 134 -3.86 4.06 4.97
CA ASN A 134 -2.85 4.80 5.73
C ASN A 134 -1.83 5.54 4.86
N ARG A 135 -1.85 5.31 3.55
CA ARG A 135 -0.89 5.91 2.61
C ARG A 135 -1.53 6.10 1.25
N PHE A 136 -1.39 7.31 0.73
CA PHE A 136 -1.66 7.65 -0.66
C PHE A 136 -0.32 7.98 -1.33
N ILE A 137 -0.11 7.49 -2.55
CA ILE A 137 1.02 7.85 -3.39
C ILE A 137 0.44 8.30 -4.72
N LEU A 138 0.70 9.56 -5.09
CA LEU A 138 0.27 10.13 -6.37
C LEU A 138 1.49 10.27 -7.27
N TYR A 139 1.38 9.80 -8.50
CA TYR A 139 2.38 9.98 -9.53
C TYR A 139 1.86 11.03 -10.51
N ASN A 140 2.48 12.22 -10.51
CA ASN A 140 2.17 13.25 -11.50
C ASN A 140 2.78 12.87 -12.86
N ARG A 141 2.22 13.41 -13.94
CA ARG A 141 2.86 13.41 -15.27
C ARG A 141 4.24 14.05 -15.16
N GLY A 142 5.23 13.50 -15.88
CA GLY A 142 6.64 13.88 -15.76
C GLY A 142 7.27 14.48 -17.02
N ASP A 143 6.65 14.32 -18.19
CA ASP A 143 7.20 14.81 -19.47
C ASP A 143 6.87 16.30 -19.74
N SER A 144 5.62 16.71 -19.51
CA SER A 144 5.14 18.07 -19.75
C SER A 144 3.81 18.31 -19.01
N ASN A 145 3.34 19.56 -18.95
CA ASN A 145 2.04 19.90 -18.35
C ASN A 145 1.92 19.45 -16.88
N THR A 146 3.05 19.43 -16.16
CA THR A 146 3.13 18.96 -14.77
C THR A 146 2.37 19.88 -13.81
N ASP A 147 2.14 21.12 -14.22
CA ASP A 147 1.38 22.16 -13.54
C ASP A 147 -0.13 21.92 -13.53
N ARG A 148 -0.66 21.06 -14.42
CA ARG A 148 -2.11 20.77 -14.49
C ARG A 148 -2.63 20.04 -13.26
N LEU A 149 -1.78 19.26 -12.58
CA LEU A 149 -2.13 18.63 -11.31
C LEU A 149 -1.77 19.57 -10.15
N ASN A 150 -2.50 20.68 -10.05
CA ASN A 150 -2.31 21.70 -9.03
C ASN A 150 -3.68 22.16 -8.47
N GLY A 151 -3.70 22.62 -7.22
CA GLY A 151 -4.91 23.15 -6.59
C GLY A 151 -6.07 22.16 -6.44
N PHE A 152 -5.78 20.86 -6.39
CA PHE A 152 -6.78 19.80 -6.25
C PHE A 152 -7.01 19.40 -4.79
N PHE A 153 -8.14 18.76 -4.54
CA PHE A 153 -8.50 18.20 -3.24
C PHE A 153 -8.72 16.69 -3.35
N ILE A 154 -8.46 15.96 -2.26
CA ILE A 154 -8.78 14.54 -2.14
C ILE A 154 -9.86 14.41 -1.07
N ASP A 155 -11.06 14.03 -1.49
CA ASP A 155 -12.15 13.70 -0.59
C ASP A 155 -12.33 12.17 -0.52
N THR A 156 -12.62 11.67 0.68
CA THR A 156 -12.92 10.26 0.91
C THR A 156 -14.34 10.13 1.47
N TYR A 157 -15.08 9.13 0.99
CA TYR A 157 -16.47 8.90 1.36
C TYR A 157 -16.66 7.44 1.80
N ASP A 158 -17.44 7.23 2.84
CA ASP A 158 -17.94 5.91 3.23
C ASP A 158 -19.41 5.81 2.78
N GLU A 159 -19.74 4.82 1.94
CA GLU A 159 -21.11 4.60 1.45
C GLU A 159 -22.12 4.41 2.59
N LYS A 160 -21.68 4.16 3.83
CA LYS A 160 -22.57 4.02 5.00
C LYS A 160 -23.01 5.32 5.67
N LYS A 161 -22.74 6.51 5.10
CA LYS A 161 -23.31 7.77 5.58
C LYS A 161 -24.52 8.22 4.75
N THR A 162 -25.63 7.52 4.92
CA THR A 162 -26.96 8.11 4.75
C THR A 162 -27.74 7.83 6.03
N ARG A 163 -27.86 8.85 6.87
CA ARG A 163 -28.74 8.91 8.04
C ARG A 163 -29.98 9.70 7.66
#